data_AF-A0AAV5TEV2-F1
#
_entry.id   AF-A0AAV5TEV2-F1
#
_cell.length_a   1.000
_cell.length_b   1.000
_cell.length_c   1.000
_cell.angle_alpha   90.00
_cell.angle_beta   90.00
_cell.angle_gamma   90.00
#
_symmetry.space_group_name_H-M   'P 1'
#
loop_
_entity.id
_entity.type
_entity.pdbx_description
1 polymer ?
#
loop_
_entity_poly.entity_id
_entity_poly.type
_entity_poly.pdbx_seq_one_letter_code
_entity_poly.pdbx_strand_id
1 'polypeptide(L)'
;TAAASTYSCEELVYHFSPHSTFPERLTVGCVIIQENYSNFDDLKKFRLLDGSNFTNFLDIAGSPTHCVQSSGGWRLVVDNSSINCKQQFSLVLTEELENFILPLKETTVHTLEGR
;
A
#
# COMPACT_ATOMS: atom_id res chain seq x y z
N THR A 1 -2.93 -9.49 20.32
CA THR A 1 -3.52 -9.55 18.96
C THR A 1 -2.90 -8.41 18.20
N ALA A 2 -2.06 -8.68 17.20
CA ALA A 2 -1.46 -7.62 16.39
C ALA A 2 -2.57 -6.85 15.67
N ALA A 3 -2.59 -5.52 15.78
CA ALA A 3 -3.55 -4.71 15.05
C ALA A 3 -3.11 -4.56 13.60
N ALA A 4 -4.04 -4.75 12.68
CA ALA A 4 -3.86 -4.44 11.27
C ALA A 4 -5.02 -3.56 10.79
N SER A 5 -4.73 -2.65 9.87
CA SER A 5 -5.73 -1.78 9.23
C SER A 5 -5.44 -1.73 7.73
N THR A 6 -6.48 -1.81 6.92
CA THR A 6 -6.38 -1.80 5.46
C THR A 6 -7.21 -0.65 4.91
N TYR A 7 -6.68 0.03 3.90
CA TYR A 7 -7.29 1.18 3.26
C TYR A 7 -7.18 1.06 1.73
N SER A 8 -8.29 1.27 1.04
CA SER A 8 -8.36 1.36 -0.42
C SER A 8 -7.95 2.75 -0.94
N CYS A 9 -7.73 2.86 -2.25
CA CYS A 9 -7.46 4.15 -2.90
C CYS A 9 -8.55 5.19 -2.59
N GLU A 10 -9.82 4.80 -2.71
CA GLU A 10 -10.95 5.72 -2.45
C GLU A 10 -10.99 6.15 -0.99
N GLU A 11 -10.76 5.23 -0.05
CA GLU A 11 -10.69 5.58 1.37
C GLU A 11 -9.59 6.61 1.63
N LEU A 12 -8.40 6.38 1.09
CA LEU A 12 -7.26 7.30 1.26
C LEU A 12 -7.52 8.69 0.63
N VAL A 13 -8.29 8.76 -0.45
CA VAL A 13 -8.63 10.04 -1.10
C VAL A 13 -9.77 10.77 -0.39
N TYR A 14 -10.82 10.06 0.03
CA TYR A 14 -12.04 10.68 0.56
C TYR A 14 -12.06 10.84 2.07
N HIS A 15 -11.40 9.95 2.82
CA HIS A 15 -11.45 9.93 4.28
C HIS A 15 -10.21 10.48 4.96
N PHE A 16 -9.09 10.59 4.25
CA PHE A 16 -7.86 11.12 4.82
C PHE A 16 -7.63 12.54 4.34
N SER A 17 -7.45 13.45 5.30
CA SER A 17 -6.93 14.78 5.00
C SER A 17 -5.46 14.65 4.56
N PRO A 18 -4.89 15.62 3.83
CA PRO A 18 -3.52 15.56 3.29
C PRO A 18 -2.39 15.31 4.31
N HIS A 19 -2.70 15.25 5.61
CA HIS A 19 -1.76 15.06 6.71
C HIS A 19 -2.26 14.11 7.80
N SER A 20 -3.16 13.17 7.46
CA SER A 20 -3.68 12.23 8.44
C SER A 20 -2.57 11.35 9.03
N THR A 21 -2.55 11.24 10.34
CA THR A 21 -1.64 10.40 11.11
C THR A 21 -2.31 9.08 11.48
N PHE A 22 -1.57 7.99 11.39
CA PHE A 22 -2.00 6.69 11.86
C PHE A 22 -1.51 6.41 13.28
N PRO A 23 -2.10 5.44 14.01
CA PRO A 23 -1.60 5.04 15.32
C PRO A 23 -0.12 4.64 15.28
N GLU A 24 0.68 5.14 16.22
CA GLU A 24 2.16 4.95 16.24
C GLU A 24 2.58 3.48 16.33
N ARG A 25 1.73 2.61 16.88
CA ARG A 25 1.95 1.17 16.95
C ARG A 25 2.02 0.50 15.57
N LEU A 26 1.36 1.06 14.55
CA LEU A 26 1.36 0.50 13.20
C LEU A 26 2.64 0.94 12.49
N THR A 27 3.73 0.23 12.73
CA THR A 27 5.06 0.60 12.24
C THR A 27 5.36 0.06 10.84
N VAL A 28 4.63 -0.94 10.36
CA VAL A 28 4.83 -1.53 9.03
C VAL A 28 3.74 -1.03 8.09
N GLY A 29 4.15 -0.54 6.91
CA GLY A 29 3.26 -0.09 5.85
C GLY A 29 3.54 -0.83 4.54
N CYS A 30 2.54 -1.51 4.02
CA CYS A 30 2.63 -2.29 2.79
C CYS A 30 1.67 -1.75 1.72
N VAL A 31 2.10 -1.78 0.47
CA VAL A 31 1.27 -1.37 -0.68
C VAL A 31 1.08 -2.56 -1.60
N ILE A 32 -0.17 -3.00 -1.72
CA ILE A 32 -0.56 -4.09 -2.62
C ILE A 32 -1.30 -3.48 -3.80
N ILE A 33 -0.81 -3.69 -5.00
CA ILE A 33 -1.45 -3.24 -6.24
C ILE A 33 -2.24 -4.40 -6.87
N GLN A 34 -3.36 -4.12 -7.52
CA GLN A 34 -4.09 -5.16 -8.25
C GLN A 34 -3.24 -5.74 -9.39
N GLU A 35 -3.61 -6.92 -9.89
CA GLU A 35 -3.00 -7.46 -11.10
C GLU A 35 -3.18 -6.53 -12.30
N ASN A 36 -2.14 -6.41 -13.12
CA ASN A 36 -2.11 -5.54 -14.30
C ASN A 36 -2.31 -4.05 -13.97
N TYR A 37 -1.95 -3.62 -12.76
CA TYR A 37 -1.87 -2.20 -12.42
C TYR A 37 -0.94 -1.48 -13.39
N SER A 38 -1.39 -0.36 -13.94
CA SER A 38 -0.65 0.40 -14.95
C SER A 38 -0.62 1.91 -14.67
N ASN A 39 -1.48 2.40 -13.77
CA ASN A 39 -1.56 3.80 -13.38
C ASN A 39 -0.52 4.19 -12.30
N PHE A 40 0.76 3.94 -12.57
CA PHE A 40 1.84 4.16 -11.60
C PHE A 40 2.03 5.63 -11.19
N ASP A 41 1.55 6.57 -12.01
CA ASP A 41 1.60 7.99 -11.67
C ASP A 41 0.66 8.35 -10.51
N ASP A 42 -0.47 7.65 -10.36
CA ASP A 42 -1.33 7.84 -9.19
C ASP A 42 -0.66 7.33 -7.91
N LEU A 43 0.11 6.23 -7.94
CA LEU A 43 0.84 5.76 -6.76
C LEU A 43 1.89 6.76 -6.25
N LYS A 44 2.54 7.51 -7.15
CA LYS A 44 3.53 8.53 -6.76
C LYS A 44 2.92 9.69 -5.95
N LYS A 45 1.60 9.87 -6.04
CA LYS A 45 0.85 10.92 -5.33
C LYS A 45 0.57 10.57 -3.87
N PHE A 46 0.70 9.29 -3.50
CA PHE A 46 0.57 8.83 -2.12
C PHE A 46 1.95 8.64 -1.49
N ARG A 47 2.14 9.17 -0.29
CA ARG A 47 3.42 9.10 0.45
C ARG A 47 3.18 8.75 1.90
N LEU A 48 3.95 7.78 2.40
CA LEU A 48 4.10 7.54 3.83
C LEU A 48 5.30 8.33 4.35
N LEU A 49 5.09 9.04 5.45
CA LEU A 49 6.12 9.81 6.13
C LEU A 49 6.42 9.20 7.50
N ASP A 50 7.71 9.03 7.79
CA ASP A 50 8.27 8.76 9.12
C ASP A 50 9.19 9.94 9.49
N GLY A 51 8.69 10.84 10.34
CA GLY A 51 9.34 12.11 10.63
C GLY A 51 9.56 12.96 9.36
N SER A 52 10.84 13.18 9.01
CA SER A 52 11.26 13.91 7.79
C SER A 52 11.48 13.01 6.58
N ASN A 53 11.51 11.68 6.76
CA ASN A 53 11.67 10.73 5.67
C ASN A 53 10.32 10.47 5.01
N PHE A 54 10.32 10.31 3.69
CA PHE A 54 9.12 9.94 2.96
C PHE A 54 9.43 8.82 1.97
N THR A 55 8.45 7.94 1.76
CA THR A 55 8.47 6.93 0.70
C THR A 55 7.15 7.00 -0.03
N ASN A 56 7.18 7.07 -1.36
CA ASN A 56 5.95 7.06 -2.15
C ASN A 56 5.45 5.62 -2.38
N PHE A 57 4.18 5.46 -2.73
CA PHE A 57 3.58 4.13 -2.82
C PHE A 57 4.12 3.31 -3.99
N LEU A 58 4.63 3.96 -5.04
CA LEU A 58 5.28 3.25 -6.15
C LEU A 58 6.57 2.55 -5.69
N ASP A 59 7.39 3.24 -4.90
CA ASP A 59 8.64 2.68 -4.38
C ASP A 59 8.35 1.54 -3.39
N ILE A 60 7.31 1.67 -2.56
CA ILE A 60 6.88 0.60 -1.65
C ILE A 60 6.39 -0.60 -2.46
N ALA A 61 5.49 -0.40 -3.43
CA ALA A 61 4.96 -1.47 -4.27
C ALA A 61 6.02 -2.13 -5.16
N GLY A 62 7.12 -1.43 -5.48
CA GLY A 62 8.25 -1.97 -6.23
C GLY A 62 9.33 -2.63 -5.36
N SER A 63 9.23 -2.54 -4.03
CA SER A 63 10.21 -3.15 -3.13
C SER A 63 10.05 -4.68 -3.10
N PRO A 64 11.11 -5.46 -2.81
CA PRO A 64 11.03 -6.92 -2.77
C PRO A 64 9.99 -7.49 -1.79
N THR A 65 9.66 -6.73 -0.75
CA THR A 65 8.71 -7.11 0.29
C THR A 65 7.35 -6.45 0.12
N HIS A 66 7.21 -5.49 -0.80
CA HIS A 66 6.06 -4.60 -0.93
C HIS A 66 5.74 -3.79 0.34
N CYS A 67 6.69 -3.70 1.28
CA CYS A 67 6.51 -3.12 2.60
C CYS A 67 7.70 -2.26 3.02
N VAL A 68 7.43 -1.32 3.93
CA VAL A 68 8.42 -0.47 4.62
C VAL A 68 8.12 -0.42 6.11
N GLN A 69 9.13 -0.12 6.92
CA GLN A 69 9.01 -0.04 8.37
C GLN A 69 9.40 1.36 8.86
N SER A 70 8.64 1.88 9.83
CA SER A 70 8.81 3.15 10.51
C SER A 70 9.29 2.91 11.94
N SER A 71 9.99 3.91 12.48
CA SER A 71 10.41 3.96 13.88
C SER A 71 9.44 4.69 14.81
N GLY A 72 8.49 5.45 14.26
CA GLY A 72 7.61 6.35 15.02
C GLY A 72 6.17 6.44 14.50
N GLY A 73 5.74 5.47 13.70
CA GLY A 73 4.43 5.46 13.04
C GLY A 73 4.43 6.19 11.70
N TRP A 74 3.25 6.25 11.08
CA TRP A 74 3.10 6.77 9.73
C TRP A 74 2.20 7.99 9.67
N ARG A 75 2.58 8.94 8.82
CA ARG A 75 1.68 9.99 8.33
C ARG A 75 1.47 9.82 6.83
N LEU A 76 0.21 9.88 6.41
CA LEU A 76 -0.14 9.90 4.99
C LEU A 76 -0.08 11.32 4.45
N VAL A 77 0.52 11.47 3.27
CA VAL A 77 0.36 12.65 2.43
C VAL A 77 -0.16 12.21 1.08
N VAL A 78 -1.25 12.84 0.66
CA VAL A 78 -1.87 12.65 -0.65
C VAL A 78 -1.79 13.98 -1.40
N ASP A 79 -1.22 13.96 -2.59
CA ASP A 79 -1.19 15.12 -3.47
C ASP A 79 -2.61 15.40 -4.00
N ASN A 80 -3.13 16.61 -3.74
CA ASN A 80 -4.48 17.07 -4.09
C ASN A 80 -4.76 17.17 -5.61
N SER A 81 -3.83 16.77 -6.47
CA SER A 81 -4.09 16.60 -7.90
C SER A 81 -5.18 15.54 -8.16
N SER A 82 -5.77 15.56 -9.36
CA SER A 82 -6.80 14.57 -9.75
C SER A 82 -6.23 13.15 -9.69
N ILE A 83 -6.69 12.36 -8.71
CA ILE A 83 -6.42 10.92 -8.58
C ILE A 83 -7.64 10.18 -9.12
N ASN A 84 -7.43 9.23 -10.03
CA ASN A 84 -8.51 8.40 -10.55
C ASN A 84 -8.35 6.99 -9.99
N CYS A 85 -9.04 6.68 -8.90
CA CYS A 85 -9.02 5.36 -8.25
C CYS A 85 -9.68 4.25 -9.09
N LYS A 86 -9.57 4.30 -10.43
CA LYS A 86 -10.11 3.29 -11.35
C LYS A 86 -9.39 1.96 -11.27
N GLN A 87 -8.09 1.98 -10.97
CA GLN A 87 -7.31 0.80 -10.64
C GLN A 87 -7.05 0.79 -9.14
N GLN A 88 -7.31 -0.34 -8.50
CA GLN A 88 -7.27 -0.43 -7.06
C GLN A 88 -5.87 -0.80 -6.55
N PHE A 89 -5.56 -0.24 -5.39
CA PHE A 89 -4.46 -0.67 -4.54
C PHE A 89 -4.94 -0.62 -3.09
N SER A 90 -4.25 -1.35 -2.23
CA SER A 90 -4.50 -1.38 -0.79
C SER A 90 -3.25 -0.95 -0.04
N LEU A 91 -3.39 0.04 0.84
CA LEU A 91 -2.44 0.29 1.91
C LEU A 91 -2.81 -0.59 3.09
N VAL A 92 -1.86 -1.37 3.60
CA VAL A 92 -2.02 -2.11 4.84
C VAL A 92 -1.02 -1.62 5.86
N LEU A 93 -1.50 -1.26 7.04
CA LEU A 93 -0.70 -0.85 8.18
C LEU A 93 -0.82 -1.89 9.30
N THR A 94 0.30 -2.35 9.82
CA THR A 94 0.37 -3.41 10.85
C THR A 94 1.50 -3.15 11.83
N GLU A 95 1.43 -3.78 13.01
CA GLU A 95 2.48 -3.73 14.03
C GLU A 95 3.70 -4.59 13.65
N GLU A 96 3.47 -5.71 12.95
CA GLU A 96 4.49 -6.72 12.63
C GLU A 96 4.34 -7.23 11.19
N LEU A 97 5.49 -7.51 10.55
CA LEU A 97 5.57 -8.01 9.18
C LEU A 97 5.09 -9.47 9.04
N GLU A 98 5.11 -10.25 10.12
CA GLU A 98 4.94 -11.72 10.10
C GLU A 98 3.54 -12.23 9.68
N ASN A 99 2.58 -11.35 9.41
CA ASN A 99 1.21 -11.73 9.02
C ASN A 99 0.86 -11.40 7.56
N PHE A 100 1.82 -11.06 6.71
CA PHE A 100 1.55 -10.74 5.32
C PHE A 100 1.60 -11.98 4.41
N ILE A 101 0.43 -12.51 4.06
CA ILE A 101 0.30 -13.42 2.92
C ILE A 101 0.42 -12.54 1.67
N LEU A 102 1.63 -12.37 1.16
CA LEU A 102 1.82 -11.89 -0.21
C LEU A 102 1.14 -12.92 -1.12
N PRO A 103 0.21 -12.54 -2.02
CA PRO A 103 -0.22 -13.45 -3.06
C PRO A 103 1.03 -13.86 -3.84
N LEU A 104 1.46 -15.11 -3.64
CA LEU A 104 2.42 -15.73 -4.51
C LEU A 104 1.83 -15.59 -5.90
N LYS A 105 2.59 -14.97 -6.80
CA LYS A 105 2.30 -14.98 -8.24
C LYS A 105 2.47 -16.43 -8.72
N GLU A 106 1.55 -17.31 -8.35
CA GLU A 106 1.47 -18.64 -8.92
C GLU A 106 0.96 -18.46 -10.34
N THR A 107 1.92 -18.41 -11.27
CA THR A 107 1.62 -18.56 -12.69
C THR A 107 1.35 -20.04 -12.93
N THR A 108 0.23 -20.56 -12.42
CA THR A 108 -0.25 -21.89 -12.76
C THR A 108 -1.01 -21.77 -14.07
N VAL A 109 -0.26 -21.82 -15.18
CA VAL A 109 -0.84 -22.08 -16.49
C VAL A 109 -1.45 -23.49 -16.41
N HIS A 110 -2.75 -23.58 -16.17
CA HIS A 110 -3.47 -24.82 -16.35
C HIS A 110 -3.69 -25.04 -17.86
N THR A 111 -2.82 -25.83 -18.48
CA THR A 111 -3.10 -26.39 -19.80
C THR A 111 -4.20 -27.44 -19.62
N LEU A 112 -5.41 -27.12 -20.08
CA LEU A 112 -6.46 -28.13 -20.23
C LEU A 112 -6.07 -29.04 -21.40
N GLU A 113 -5.49 -30.20 -21.13
CA GLU A 113 -5.44 -31.27 -22.14
C GLU A 113 -6.85 -31.82 -22.33
N GLY A 114 -7.45 -31.46 -23.47
CA GLY A 114 -8.72 -32.03 -23.91
C GLY A 114 -8.59 -33.50 -24.25
N ARG A 115 -9.58 -34.28 -23.83
CA ARG A 115 -9.88 -35.62 -24.36
C ARG A 115 -11.29 -35.63 -24.92
#